data_AF-A0A1L5KG43-F1
#
_entry.id   AF-A0A1L5KG43-F1
#
_cell.length_a   1.000
_cell.length_b   1.000
_cell.length_c   1.000
_cell.angle_alpha   90.00
_cell.angle_beta   90.00
_cell.angle_gamma   90.00
#
_symmetry.space_group_name_H-M   'P 1'
#
loop_
_entity.id
_entity.type
_entity.pdbx_description
1 polymer ?
#
loop_
_entity_poly.entity_id
_entity_poly.type
_entity_poly.pdbx_seq_one_letter_code
_entity_poly.pdbx_strand_id
1 'polypeptide(L)'
;EADEARDKARLYQGAICSPQHQQYLLGIVRGLLYIDDLIYANGTHFFCSTSVRRQTGWQIPAATYTKKPDIAIYYYRETPFYPGYAMNYMQRGNYVVVVNPLSYSALITSDRDLAWGVFDTKTHQFFSVSKNADPDELHRLIRAEASLFHQDGRVYTIAHSTVRPIAVIMSTSRVSYYQNFYNQVTLTLPLGLICSVLLLLVWSRTRQQYHSPRKMLQRALNRRQLCLHYQPVIDIKNNRCVGTEALLRWPGFDGPVMSPAEFIPMAENEGMIAQVTDYVIDEVFSDLGEFLARQPHLYVAINLSASDFHSARLIEHFNKKIQRYAVKAEQIKIEVTERGFIDVAKTTPVIQAFRDAGYEIAIDDFGTGYSNLHNLHALNVDVLKIDKSFVDMLTSNTTSHLIAEHIIQMANSLHLKIVAEGVETAEQVAWLQQHGVQYCQGWHFAKAMPPQEFMLWLANDRTCLSPYQPRYQAEI
;
A
#
# COMPACT_ATOMS: atom_id res chain seq x y z
N GLU A 1 31.20 -53.38 -4.21
CA GLU A 1 32.64 -53.63 -4.49
C GLU A 1 33.22 -54.85 -3.80
N ALA A 2 33.39 -54.91 -2.48
CA ALA A 2 34.05 -56.07 -1.84
C ALA A 2 33.40 -57.43 -2.15
N ASP A 3 32.07 -57.52 -2.16
CA ASP A 3 31.36 -58.74 -2.54
C ASP A 3 31.58 -59.08 -4.02
N GLU A 4 31.40 -58.10 -4.91
CA GLU A 4 31.63 -58.22 -6.35
C GLU A 4 33.07 -58.66 -6.69
N ALA A 5 34.07 -58.10 -6.01
CA ALA A 5 35.48 -58.44 -6.20
C ALA A 5 35.73 -59.92 -5.92
N ARG A 6 35.19 -60.42 -4.80
CA ARG A 6 35.31 -61.83 -4.41
C ARG A 6 34.54 -62.75 -5.35
N ASP A 7 33.35 -62.34 -5.76
CA ASP A 7 32.52 -63.15 -6.64
C ASP A 7 33.15 -63.29 -8.02
N LYS A 8 33.78 -62.24 -8.55
CA LYS A 8 34.63 -62.34 -9.76
C LYS A 8 35.86 -63.21 -9.52
N ALA A 9 36.57 -63.03 -8.40
CA ALA A 9 37.76 -63.82 -8.10
C ALA A 9 37.50 -65.34 -8.07
N ARG A 10 36.32 -65.76 -7.57
CA ARG A 10 35.90 -67.16 -7.52
C ARG A 10 35.66 -67.80 -8.89
N LEU A 11 35.49 -67.02 -9.96
CA LEU A 11 35.26 -67.53 -11.32
C LEU A 11 36.55 -67.96 -12.03
N TYR A 12 37.72 -67.70 -11.44
CA TYR A 12 39.00 -68.09 -12.04
C TYR A 12 39.14 -69.61 -12.14
N GLN A 13 39.39 -70.11 -13.36
CA GLN A 13 39.65 -71.52 -13.63
C GLN A 13 41.12 -71.70 -14.03
N GLY A 14 41.96 -72.07 -13.05
CA GLY A 14 43.40 -72.26 -13.27
C GLY A 14 44.16 -72.51 -11.97
N ALA A 15 45.49 -72.63 -12.05
CA ALA A 15 46.32 -72.84 -10.87
C ALA A 15 46.31 -71.61 -9.96
N ILE A 16 45.86 -71.78 -8.71
CA ILE A 16 45.82 -70.71 -7.71
C ILE A 16 47.25 -70.26 -7.37
N CYS A 17 47.41 -68.95 -7.16
CA CYS A 17 48.70 -68.29 -6.93
C CYS A 17 49.73 -68.47 -8.05
N SER A 18 49.29 -68.79 -9.27
CA SER A 18 50.09 -68.65 -10.50
C SER A 18 50.19 -67.18 -10.93
N PRO A 19 51.17 -66.81 -11.78
CA PRO A 19 51.22 -65.48 -12.38
C PRO A 19 49.92 -65.09 -13.08
N GLN A 20 49.26 -66.04 -13.77
CA GLN A 20 47.98 -65.84 -14.43
C GLN A 20 46.85 -65.51 -13.43
N HIS A 21 46.83 -66.20 -12.29
CA HIS A 21 45.87 -65.91 -11.21
C HIS A 21 46.09 -64.51 -10.64
N GLN A 22 47.34 -64.11 -10.35
CA GLN A 22 47.64 -62.77 -9.83
C GLN A 22 47.26 -61.68 -10.82
N GLN A 23 47.52 -61.88 -12.11
CA GLN A 23 47.13 -60.94 -13.17
C GLN A 23 45.60 -60.83 -13.31
N TYR A 24 44.88 -61.95 -13.15
CA TYR A 24 43.42 -61.96 -13.12
C TYR A 24 42.86 -61.16 -11.93
N LEU A 25 43.39 -61.40 -10.72
CA LEU A 25 43.00 -60.63 -9.52
C LEU A 25 43.31 -59.15 -9.69
N LEU A 26 44.47 -58.80 -10.25
CA LEU A 26 44.85 -57.41 -10.51
C LEU A 26 43.88 -56.74 -11.50
N GLY A 27 43.44 -57.46 -12.52
CA GLY A 27 42.42 -56.97 -13.47
C GLY A 27 41.09 -56.64 -12.78
N ILE A 28 40.66 -57.44 -11.81
CA ILE A 28 39.46 -57.16 -11.00
C ILE A 28 39.67 -55.90 -10.16
N VAL A 29 40.77 -55.82 -9.41
CA VAL A 29 41.07 -54.69 -8.52
C VAL A 29 41.13 -53.37 -9.29
N ARG A 30 41.75 -53.35 -10.48
CA ARG A 30 41.81 -52.15 -11.35
C ARG A 30 40.45 -51.64 -11.81
N GLY A 31 39.41 -52.46 -11.78
CA GLY A 31 38.05 -52.07 -12.14
C GLY A 31 37.21 -51.54 -10.97
N LEU A 32 37.77 -51.44 -9.76
CA LEU A 32 37.07 -51.07 -8.55
C LEU A 32 37.72 -49.85 -7.90
N LEU A 33 36.90 -48.98 -7.29
CA LEU A 33 37.35 -47.68 -6.80
C LEU A 33 37.97 -47.76 -5.39
N TYR A 34 37.46 -48.65 -4.54
CA TYR A 34 37.81 -48.69 -3.11
C TYR A 34 38.54 -49.96 -2.68
N ILE A 35 38.89 -50.85 -3.62
CA ILE A 35 39.61 -52.09 -3.33
C ILE A 35 41.08 -51.88 -3.67
N ASP A 36 41.96 -52.09 -2.68
CA ASP A 36 43.42 -51.94 -2.85
C ASP A 36 44.10 -53.26 -3.23
N ASP A 37 43.59 -54.39 -2.73
CA ASP A 37 44.09 -55.74 -3.05
C ASP A 37 43.01 -56.82 -3.00
N LEU A 38 43.34 -57.95 -3.64
CA LEU A 38 42.69 -59.24 -3.47
C LEU A 38 43.73 -60.28 -3.08
N ILE A 39 43.55 -60.88 -1.90
CA ILE A 39 44.41 -61.93 -1.36
C ILE A 39 43.66 -63.26 -1.40
N TYR A 40 44.33 -64.31 -1.88
CA TYR A 40 43.89 -65.69 -1.70
C TYR A 40 44.38 -66.24 -0.36
N ALA A 41 43.47 -66.79 0.42
CA ALA A 41 43.71 -67.36 1.74
C ALA A 41 43.10 -68.77 1.85
N ASN A 42 43.71 -69.61 2.67
CA ASN A 42 43.11 -70.86 3.14
C ASN A 42 43.05 -70.82 4.67
N GLY A 43 41.83 -70.72 5.22
CA GLY A 43 41.65 -70.42 6.64
C GLY A 43 42.28 -69.09 7.02
N THR A 44 43.18 -69.11 8.01
CA THR A 44 43.93 -67.93 8.50
C THR A 44 45.27 -67.71 7.79
N HIS A 45 45.62 -68.52 6.79
CA HIS A 45 46.88 -68.40 6.06
C HIS A 45 46.69 -67.69 4.72
N PHE A 46 47.40 -66.58 4.53
CA PHE A 46 47.35 -65.74 3.33
C PHE A 46 48.51 -66.09 2.40
N PHE A 47 48.23 -66.55 1.17
CA PHE A 47 49.22 -67.16 0.28
C PHE A 47 49.72 -66.23 -0.82
N CYS A 48 48.81 -65.54 -1.51
CA CYS A 48 49.18 -64.63 -2.59
C CYS A 48 48.17 -63.49 -2.71
N SER A 49 48.65 -62.33 -3.13
CA SER A 49 47.86 -61.16 -3.48
C SER A 49 48.05 -60.78 -4.95
N THR A 50 47.50 -59.65 -5.38
CA THR A 50 47.75 -59.11 -6.73
C THR A 50 49.23 -58.83 -7.01
N SER A 51 50.05 -58.61 -5.97
CA SER A 51 51.44 -58.18 -6.10
C SER A 51 52.46 -59.08 -5.38
N VAL A 52 52.06 -59.77 -4.30
CA VAL A 52 52.97 -60.57 -3.46
C VAL A 52 52.60 -62.06 -3.50
N ARG A 53 53.59 -62.95 -3.56
CA ARG A 53 53.40 -64.41 -3.42
C ARG A 53 54.29 -64.98 -2.32
N ARG A 54 53.72 -65.85 -1.48
CA ARG A 54 54.44 -66.58 -0.43
C ARG A 54 54.18 -68.09 -0.55
N GLN A 55 55.23 -68.90 -0.38
CA GLN A 55 55.13 -70.36 -0.50
C GLN A 55 54.49 -71.03 0.72
N THR A 56 54.78 -70.55 1.93
CA THR A 56 54.29 -71.14 3.19
C THR A 56 53.02 -70.48 3.75
N GLY A 57 52.51 -69.44 3.07
CA GLY A 57 51.44 -68.59 3.59
C GLY A 57 51.87 -67.76 4.81
N TRP A 58 51.22 -66.62 5.04
CA TRP A 58 51.39 -65.84 6.28
C TRP A 58 50.14 -65.95 7.13
N GLN A 59 50.29 -66.35 8.39
CA GLN A 59 49.17 -66.52 9.31
C GLN A 59 48.75 -65.17 9.90
N ILE A 60 47.51 -64.74 9.63
CA ILE A 60 46.94 -63.54 10.23
C ILE A 60 46.47 -63.82 11.67
N PRO A 61 46.69 -62.90 12.63
CA PRO A 61 46.10 -62.99 13.98
C PRO A 61 44.57 -63.04 13.93
N ALA A 62 43.94 -63.37 15.06
CA ALA A 62 42.48 -63.51 15.14
C ALA A 62 41.73 -62.28 14.59
N ALA A 63 40.61 -62.57 13.91
CA ALA A 63 39.77 -61.55 13.31
C ALA A 63 39.11 -60.66 14.36
N THR A 64 39.00 -59.37 14.06
CA THR A 64 38.31 -58.40 14.92
C THR A 64 36.81 -58.67 14.95
N TYR A 65 36.25 -59.12 13.82
CA TYR A 65 34.85 -59.49 13.69
C TYR A 65 34.71 -60.80 12.91
N THR A 66 33.80 -61.67 13.34
CA THR A 66 33.44 -62.90 12.62
C THR A 66 31.92 -63.06 12.51
N LYS A 67 31.45 -63.57 11.38
CA LYS A 67 30.04 -63.93 11.17
C LYS A 67 29.96 -65.26 10.42
N LYS A 68 29.22 -66.22 10.99
CA LYS A 68 28.98 -67.53 10.35
C LYS A 68 28.20 -67.34 9.03
N PRO A 69 28.46 -68.15 7.97
CA PRO A 69 29.35 -69.32 7.96
C PRO A 69 30.84 -69.04 7.65
N ASP A 70 31.20 -67.94 6.98
CA ASP A 70 32.55 -67.79 6.39
C ASP A 70 33.10 -66.35 6.33
N ILE A 71 32.57 -65.41 7.12
CA ILE A 71 33.02 -64.00 7.10
C ILE A 71 33.95 -63.70 8.26
N ALA A 72 35.12 -63.13 7.97
CA ALA A 72 36.06 -62.60 8.95
C ALA A 72 36.57 -61.21 8.52
N ILE A 73 36.58 -60.25 9.45
CA ILE A 73 37.05 -58.89 9.21
C ILE A 73 38.15 -58.54 10.20
N TYR A 74 39.24 -57.98 9.69
CA TYR A 74 40.41 -57.58 10.44
C TYR A 74 40.61 -56.08 10.26
N TYR A 75 40.40 -55.30 11.33
CA TYR A 75 40.56 -53.85 11.28
C TYR A 75 42.01 -53.45 11.58
N TYR A 76 42.53 -52.47 10.84
CA TYR A 76 43.86 -51.86 11.03
C TYR A 76 44.98 -52.88 11.29
N ARG A 77 45.15 -53.85 10.38
CA ARG A 77 46.24 -54.81 10.47
C ARG A 77 47.39 -54.41 9.57
N GLU A 78 48.57 -54.37 10.13
CA GLU A 78 49.80 -54.41 9.34
C GLU A 78 50.07 -55.84 8.94
N THR A 79 50.32 -56.06 7.65
CA THR A 79 50.69 -57.38 7.13
C THR A 79 51.88 -57.25 6.21
N PRO A 80 52.63 -58.33 5.96
CA PRO A 80 53.73 -58.30 5.00
C PRO A 80 53.30 -57.95 3.56
N PHE A 81 52.00 -57.97 3.26
CA PHE A 81 51.46 -57.55 1.96
C PHE A 81 51.41 -56.02 1.83
N TYR A 82 51.35 -55.29 2.95
CA TYR A 82 51.27 -53.83 3.03
C TYR A 82 52.18 -53.30 4.16
N PRO A 83 53.52 -53.36 3.99
CA PRO A 83 54.44 -52.96 5.05
C PRO A 83 54.32 -51.46 5.37
N GLY A 84 54.15 -51.14 6.65
CA GLY A 84 54.00 -49.74 7.12
C GLY A 84 52.60 -49.15 6.93
N TYR A 85 51.62 -49.93 6.45
CA TYR A 85 50.25 -49.49 6.25
C TYR A 85 49.27 -50.44 6.96
N ALA A 86 48.56 -49.92 7.96
CA ALA A 86 47.50 -50.65 8.65
C ALA A 86 46.22 -50.65 7.79
N MET A 87 45.88 -51.81 7.21
CA MET A 87 44.75 -51.95 6.27
C MET A 87 43.57 -52.69 6.91
N ASN A 88 42.39 -52.56 6.30
CA ASN A 88 41.21 -53.37 6.65
C ASN A 88 41.11 -54.58 5.71
N TYR A 89 41.01 -55.78 6.27
CA TYR A 89 40.93 -57.04 5.52
C TYR A 89 39.55 -57.66 5.71
N MET A 90 38.88 -58.01 4.62
CA MET A 90 37.54 -58.59 4.63
C MET A 90 37.51 -59.93 3.90
N GLN A 91 37.59 -61.01 4.67
CA GLN A 91 37.59 -62.38 4.18
C GLN A 91 36.17 -62.93 4.05
N ARG A 92 35.89 -63.58 2.91
CA ARG A 92 34.72 -64.45 2.72
C ARG A 92 35.12 -65.69 1.91
N GLY A 93 35.14 -66.85 2.57
CA GLY A 93 35.72 -68.07 2.00
C GLY A 93 37.23 -67.91 1.78
N ASN A 94 37.72 -68.23 0.58
CA ASN A 94 39.16 -68.24 0.27
C ASN A 94 39.71 -66.91 -0.27
N TYR A 95 38.90 -65.85 -0.35
CA TYR A 95 39.35 -64.54 -0.83
C TYR A 95 39.15 -63.47 0.23
N VAL A 96 40.19 -62.65 0.39
CA VAL A 96 40.26 -61.53 1.31
C VAL A 96 40.41 -60.26 0.48
N VAL A 97 39.49 -59.33 0.70
CA VAL A 97 39.52 -58.01 0.09
C VAL A 97 40.27 -57.08 1.02
N VAL A 98 41.23 -56.34 0.49
CA VAL A 98 41.97 -55.33 1.24
C VAL A 98 41.42 -53.95 0.88
N VAL A 99 41.10 -53.17 1.90
CA VAL A 99 40.57 -51.80 1.75
C VAL A 99 41.38 -50.88 2.65
N ASN A 100 41.87 -49.78 2.09
CA ASN A 100 42.45 -48.70 2.87
C ASN A 100 41.37 -48.10 3.79
N PRO A 101 41.58 -48.06 5.13
CA PRO A 101 40.63 -47.47 6.06
C PRO A 101 40.23 -46.03 5.70
N LEU A 102 41.12 -45.26 5.06
CA LEU A 102 40.85 -43.88 4.64
C LEU A 102 39.88 -43.81 3.44
N SER A 103 39.72 -44.89 2.67
CA SER A 103 38.77 -44.96 1.55
C SER A 103 37.31 -44.84 2.00
N TYR A 104 36.98 -45.27 3.23
CA TYR A 104 35.65 -45.07 3.82
C TYR A 104 35.30 -43.60 4.06
N SER A 105 36.26 -42.69 3.86
CA SER A 105 36.19 -41.30 4.30
C SER A 105 36.68 -40.28 3.28
N ALA A 106 36.77 -40.68 2.02
CA ALA A 106 37.05 -39.77 0.93
C ALA A 106 35.86 -38.80 0.74
N LEU A 107 35.81 -37.75 1.55
CA LEU A 107 34.82 -36.68 1.48
C LEU A 107 35.44 -35.49 0.75
N ILE A 108 34.78 -35.00 -0.30
CA ILE A 108 35.12 -33.73 -0.96
C ILE A 108 34.37 -32.63 -0.21
N THR A 109 35.06 -31.95 0.70
CA THR A 109 34.50 -30.84 1.47
C THR A 109 35.48 -29.67 1.53
N SER A 110 34.94 -28.45 1.52
CA SER A 110 35.71 -27.22 1.80
C SER A 110 35.87 -26.95 3.30
N ASP A 111 35.16 -27.70 4.15
CA ASP A 111 35.17 -27.54 5.59
C ASP A 111 36.40 -28.23 6.21
N ARG A 112 37.35 -27.41 6.67
CA ARG A 112 38.58 -27.87 7.32
C ARG A 112 38.36 -28.31 8.76
N ASP A 113 37.26 -27.88 9.38
CA ASP A 113 36.91 -28.24 10.74
C ASP A 113 36.15 -29.55 10.81
N LEU A 114 35.82 -30.18 9.67
CA LEU A 114 35.05 -31.41 9.62
C LEU A 114 35.82 -32.57 10.26
N ALA A 115 35.31 -33.08 11.37
CA ALA A 115 35.80 -34.28 12.02
C ALA A 115 34.77 -35.40 11.87
N TRP A 116 35.21 -36.64 11.65
CA TRP A 116 34.30 -37.76 11.44
C TRP A 116 34.90 -39.09 11.90
N GLY A 117 34.04 -40.06 12.16
CA GLY A 117 34.42 -41.43 12.52
C GLY A 117 33.40 -42.45 12.04
N VAL A 118 33.87 -43.54 11.47
CA VAL A 118 33.08 -44.71 11.06
C VAL A 118 33.27 -45.82 12.09
N PHE A 119 32.16 -46.22 12.69
CA PHE A 119 32.09 -47.05 13.88
C PHE A 119 31.37 -48.36 13.61
N ASP A 120 31.93 -49.47 14.08
CA ASP A 120 31.25 -50.77 14.08
C ASP A 120 30.41 -50.91 15.35
N THR A 121 29.09 -51.02 15.18
CA THR A 121 28.14 -51.04 16.30
C THR A 121 28.15 -52.36 17.08
N LYS A 122 28.81 -53.41 16.58
CA LYS A 122 28.96 -54.70 17.28
C LYS A 122 30.27 -54.82 18.03
N THR A 123 31.38 -54.40 17.42
CA THR A 123 32.70 -54.47 18.08
C THR A 123 32.99 -53.27 18.95
N HIS A 124 32.18 -52.21 18.83
CA HIS A 124 32.36 -50.93 19.49
C HIS A 124 33.71 -50.26 19.17
N GLN A 125 34.23 -50.49 17.96
CA GLN A 125 35.51 -49.93 17.51
C GLN A 125 35.32 -49.06 16.28
N PHE A 126 36.08 -47.97 16.22
CA PHE A 126 36.23 -47.21 14.98
C PHE A 126 37.15 -47.96 14.03
N PHE A 127 36.74 -48.06 12.77
CA PHE A 127 37.56 -48.66 11.70
C PHE A 127 37.94 -47.64 10.61
N SER A 128 37.53 -46.38 10.77
CA SER A 128 38.00 -45.21 10.02
C SER A 128 37.73 -43.94 10.84
N VAL A 129 38.72 -43.05 11.01
CA VAL A 129 38.58 -41.79 11.77
C VAL A 129 39.38 -40.66 11.09
N SER A 130 38.86 -39.44 11.11
CA SER A 130 39.54 -38.27 10.55
C SER A 130 40.75 -37.84 11.38
N LYS A 131 41.74 -37.20 10.76
CA LYS A 131 42.97 -36.78 11.45
C LYS A 131 42.74 -35.74 12.56
N ASN A 132 41.67 -34.95 12.45
CA ASN A 132 41.27 -33.88 13.36
C ASN A 132 40.20 -34.33 14.37
N ALA A 133 39.88 -35.63 14.44
CA ALA A 133 38.99 -36.19 15.43
C ALA A 133 39.78 -36.83 16.59
N ASP A 134 39.26 -36.68 17.80
CA ASP A 134 39.63 -37.52 18.94
C ASP A 134 38.71 -38.76 18.98
N PRO A 135 39.23 -39.98 18.74
CA PRO A 135 38.43 -41.20 18.76
C PRO A 135 37.72 -41.45 20.09
N ASP A 136 38.32 -41.06 21.22
CA ASP A 136 37.75 -41.30 22.56
C ASP A 136 36.59 -40.32 22.83
N GLU A 137 36.72 -39.09 22.35
CA GLU A 137 35.63 -38.11 22.35
C GLU A 137 34.46 -38.61 21.51
N LEU A 138 34.71 -39.00 20.25
CA LEU A 138 33.67 -39.53 19.37
C LEU A 138 33.01 -40.80 19.93
N HIS A 139 33.77 -41.66 20.62
CA HIS A 139 33.23 -42.87 21.25
C HIS A 139 32.23 -42.55 22.37
N ARG A 140 32.46 -41.47 23.14
CA ARG A 140 31.50 -41.03 24.16
C ARG A 140 30.23 -40.48 23.51
N LEU A 141 30.38 -39.71 22.44
CA LEU A 141 29.30 -38.99 21.79
C LEU A 141 28.40 -39.87 20.91
N ILE A 142 28.92 -40.97 20.36
CA ILE A 142 28.14 -41.86 19.48
C ILE A 142 27.00 -42.59 20.19
N ARG A 143 26.99 -42.57 21.54
CA ARG A 143 25.91 -43.14 22.36
C ARG A 143 24.75 -42.17 22.57
N ALA A 144 24.86 -40.93 22.11
CA ALA A 144 23.77 -39.97 22.17
C ALA A 144 22.62 -40.41 21.25
N GLU A 145 21.39 -40.41 21.76
CA GLU A 145 20.19 -40.75 20.97
C GLU A 145 19.80 -39.64 19.97
N ALA A 146 20.34 -38.43 20.14
CA ALA A 146 20.03 -37.29 19.30
C ALA A 146 20.75 -37.37 17.94
N SER A 147 20.00 -37.23 16.85
CA SER A 147 20.53 -37.21 15.48
C SER A 147 21.33 -35.95 15.14
N LEU A 148 21.09 -34.84 15.86
CA LEU A 148 21.82 -33.59 15.76
C LEU A 148 21.93 -32.96 17.15
N PHE A 149 23.13 -32.60 17.58
CA PHE A 149 23.34 -31.95 18.88
C PHE A 149 24.55 -31.03 18.87
N HIS A 150 24.60 -30.14 19.87
CA HIS A 150 25.66 -29.16 20.03
C HIS A 150 26.49 -29.46 21.28
N GLN A 151 27.81 -29.50 21.14
CA GLN A 151 28.72 -29.71 22.26
C GLN A 151 30.06 -29.05 21.97
N ASP A 152 30.67 -28.43 22.98
CA ASP A 152 32.03 -27.85 22.92
C ASP A 152 32.29 -26.97 21.68
N GLY A 153 31.29 -26.16 21.29
CA GLY A 153 31.39 -25.24 20.15
C GLY A 153 31.26 -25.89 18.77
N ARG A 154 30.96 -27.18 18.72
CA ARG A 154 30.79 -27.99 17.51
C ARG A 154 29.35 -28.50 17.38
N VAL A 155 28.95 -28.79 16.14
CA VAL A 155 27.68 -29.41 15.79
C VAL A 155 27.98 -30.85 15.38
N TYR A 156 27.34 -31.82 16.04
CA TYR A 156 27.52 -33.24 15.77
C TYR A 156 26.26 -33.81 15.13
N THR A 157 26.43 -34.78 14.24
CA THR A 157 25.35 -35.60 13.70
C THR A 157 25.77 -37.06 13.64
N ILE A 158 24.82 -37.97 13.86
CA ILE A 158 25.05 -39.40 13.84
C ILE A 158 24.07 -40.03 12.86
N ALA A 159 24.60 -40.88 11.97
CA ALA A 159 23.81 -41.68 11.04
C ALA A 159 24.10 -43.17 11.26
N HIS A 160 23.05 -43.98 11.36
CA HIS A 160 23.16 -45.42 11.50
C HIS A 160 22.82 -46.11 10.18
N SER A 161 23.58 -47.14 9.81
CA SER A 161 23.23 -48.00 8.68
C SER A 161 22.07 -48.92 9.05
N THR A 162 21.07 -48.99 8.17
CA THR A 162 19.92 -49.89 8.32
C THR A 162 20.23 -51.33 7.90
N VAL A 163 21.35 -51.55 7.20
CA VAL A 163 21.70 -52.84 6.58
C VAL A 163 22.94 -53.48 7.23
N ARG A 164 23.90 -52.67 7.68
CA ARG A 164 25.16 -53.13 8.28
C ARG A 164 25.28 -52.62 9.72
N PRO A 165 26.00 -53.32 10.61
CA PRO A 165 26.26 -52.84 11.97
C PRO A 165 27.30 -51.71 11.97
N ILE A 166 27.00 -50.61 11.29
CA ILE A 166 27.91 -49.49 11.09
C ILE A 166 27.15 -48.20 11.43
N ALA A 167 27.81 -47.29 12.14
CA ALA A 167 27.36 -45.93 12.35
C ALA A 167 28.46 -44.94 11.90
N VAL A 168 28.06 -43.75 11.50
CA VAL A 168 28.96 -42.65 11.17
C VAL A 168 28.61 -41.47 12.07
N ILE A 169 29.60 -40.93 12.77
CA ILE A 169 29.49 -39.68 13.50
C ILE A 169 30.30 -38.61 12.76
N MET A 170 29.71 -37.44 12.56
CA MET A 170 30.35 -36.29 11.91
C MET A 170 30.18 -35.06 12.78
N SER A 171 31.17 -34.17 12.80
CA SER A 171 31.08 -32.90 13.49
C SER A 171 31.79 -31.78 12.73
N THR A 172 31.28 -30.57 12.88
CA THR A 172 31.88 -29.34 12.33
C THR A 172 31.81 -28.21 13.36
N SER A 173 32.60 -27.15 13.19
CA SER A 173 32.52 -25.98 14.05
C SER A 173 31.19 -25.24 13.86
N ARG A 174 30.68 -24.61 14.93
CA ARG A 174 29.47 -23.78 14.85
C ARG A 174 29.62 -22.64 13.84
N VAL A 175 30.83 -22.10 13.68
CA VAL A 175 31.13 -21.04 12.72
C VAL A 175 30.97 -21.57 11.29
N SER A 176 31.62 -22.68 10.95
CA SER A 176 31.49 -23.31 9.63
C SER A 176 30.03 -23.68 9.32
N TYR A 177 29.29 -24.19 10.32
CA TYR A 177 27.88 -24.56 10.16
C TYR A 177 27.00 -23.36 9.78
N TYR A 178 27.15 -22.20 10.44
CA TYR A 178 26.32 -21.01 10.17
C TYR A 178 26.87 -20.06 9.10
N GLN A 179 28.09 -20.27 8.61
CA GLN A 179 28.73 -19.35 7.65
C GLN A 179 27.88 -19.11 6.40
N ASN A 180 27.30 -20.18 5.83
CA ASN A 180 26.45 -20.06 4.64
C ASN A 180 25.15 -19.29 4.93
N PHE A 181 24.57 -19.49 6.12
CA PHE A 181 23.38 -18.75 6.54
C PHE A 181 23.69 -17.25 6.69
N TYR A 182 24.80 -16.89 7.34
CA TYR A 182 25.21 -15.49 7.45
C TYR A 182 25.41 -14.85 6.08
N ASN A 183 26.12 -15.51 5.16
CA ASN A 183 26.33 -15.01 3.81
C ASN A 183 25.00 -14.77 3.06
N GLN A 184 24.03 -15.68 3.18
CA GLN A 184 22.71 -15.53 2.57
C GLN A 184 21.91 -14.37 3.18
N VAL A 185 21.96 -14.20 4.49
CA VAL A 185 21.28 -13.10 5.19
C VAL A 185 21.89 -11.75 4.83
N THR A 186 23.22 -11.65 4.76
CA THR A 186 23.91 -10.40 4.41
C THR A 186 23.51 -9.88 3.01
N LEU A 187 23.18 -10.77 2.07
CA LEU A 187 22.74 -10.38 0.73
C LEU A 187 21.24 -10.12 0.63
N THR A 188 20.40 -10.95 1.28
CA THR A 188 18.95 -10.88 1.12
C THR A 188 18.30 -9.75 1.93
N LEU A 189 18.85 -9.42 3.10
CA LEU A 189 18.26 -8.45 4.02
C LEU A 189 18.29 -7.01 3.47
N PRO A 190 19.40 -6.49 2.90
CA PRO A 190 19.41 -5.18 2.25
C PRO A 190 18.48 -5.11 1.04
N LEU A 191 18.42 -6.18 0.24
CA LEU A 191 17.52 -6.26 -0.92
C LEU A 191 16.05 -6.16 -0.48
N GLY A 192 15.68 -6.88 0.59
CA GLY A 192 14.35 -6.82 1.19
C GLY A 192 13.98 -5.43 1.69
N LEU A 193 14.93 -4.74 2.34
CA LEU A 193 14.73 -3.35 2.79
C LEU A 193 14.50 -2.40 1.62
N ILE A 194 15.30 -2.50 0.55
CA ILE A 194 15.15 -1.67 -0.66
C ILE A 194 13.78 -1.90 -1.30
N CYS A 195 13.36 -3.16 -1.47
CA CYS A 195 12.04 -3.50 -2.02
C CYS A 195 10.91 -2.94 -1.15
N SER A 196 11.02 -3.03 0.17
CA SER A 196 10.02 -2.49 1.11
C SER A 196 9.89 -0.96 0.98
N VAL A 197 11.01 -0.24 0.91
CA VAL A 197 11.02 1.22 0.70
C VAL A 197 10.39 1.60 -0.63
N LEU A 198 10.70 0.88 -1.71
CA LEU A 198 10.11 1.12 -3.03
C LEU A 198 8.59 0.93 -3.01
N LEU A 199 8.09 -0.13 -2.36
CA LEU A 199 6.66 -0.38 -2.22
C LEU A 199 5.96 0.73 -1.43
N LEU A 200 6.55 1.19 -0.33
CA LEU A 200 6.03 2.31 0.47
C LEU A 200 6.00 3.62 -0.32
N LEU A 201 7.03 3.90 -1.12
CA LEU A 201 7.09 5.10 -1.96
C LEU A 201 6.03 5.07 -3.07
N VAL A 202 5.87 3.94 -3.75
CA VAL A 202 4.83 3.76 -4.78
C VAL A 202 3.45 3.89 -4.15
N TRP A 203 3.20 3.25 -3.01
CA TRP A 203 1.92 3.34 -2.31
C TRP A 203 1.62 4.78 -1.86
N SER A 204 2.59 5.46 -1.26
CA SER A 204 2.47 6.86 -0.83
C SER A 204 2.15 7.80 -1.99
N ARG A 205 2.90 7.71 -3.10
CA ARG A 205 2.64 8.52 -4.30
C ARG A 205 1.28 8.24 -4.91
N THR A 206 0.91 6.98 -5.01
CA THR A 206 -0.39 6.58 -5.55
C THR A 206 -1.51 7.15 -4.69
N ARG A 207 -1.40 7.06 -3.36
CA ARG A 207 -2.37 7.61 -2.42
C ARG A 207 -2.47 9.13 -2.54
N GLN A 208 -1.35 9.86 -2.60
CA GLN A 208 -1.36 11.31 -2.82
C GLN A 208 -2.03 11.70 -4.15
N GLN A 209 -1.76 10.95 -5.22
CA GLN A 209 -2.33 11.22 -6.53
C GLN A 209 -3.83 10.86 -6.65
N TYR A 210 -4.34 9.96 -5.81
CA TYR A 210 -5.78 9.68 -5.70
C TYR A 210 -6.53 10.78 -4.94
N HIS A 211 -5.88 11.43 -3.99
CA HIS A 211 -6.43 12.56 -3.23
C HIS A 211 -6.07 13.92 -3.82
N SER A 212 -5.69 14.00 -5.11
CA SER A 212 -5.46 15.31 -5.71
C SER A 212 -6.79 16.10 -5.69
N PRO A 213 -6.79 17.37 -5.24
CA PRO A 213 -8.04 18.12 -5.05
C PRO A 213 -8.88 18.20 -6.34
N ARG A 214 -8.20 18.35 -7.49
CA ARG A 214 -8.79 18.26 -8.82
C ARG A 214 -9.55 16.96 -9.08
N LYS A 215 -8.96 15.79 -8.81
CA LYS A 215 -9.60 14.50 -9.07
C LYS A 215 -10.76 14.26 -8.12
N MET A 216 -10.65 14.73 -6.88
CA MET A 216 -11.74 14.65 -5.91
C MET A 216 -12.96 15.43 -6.37
N LEU A 217 -12.78 16.69 -6.77
CA LEU A 217 -13.89 17.53 -7.26
C LEU A 217 -14.41 17.05 -8.61
N GLN A 218 -13.55 16.61 -9.53
CA GLN A 218 -14.00 16.00 -10.78
C GLN A 218 -14.84 14.74 -10.55
N ARG A 219 -14.46 13.89 -9.58
CA ARG A 219 -15.25 12.72 -9.20
C ARG A 219 -16.58 13.12 -8.57
N ALA A 220 -16.60 14.15 -7.73
CA ALA A 220 -17.81 14.65 -7.09
C ALA A 220 -18.82 15.19 -8.13
N LEU A 221 -18.34 15.96 -9.10
CA LEU A 221 -19.15 16.45 -10.22
C LEU A 221 -19.71 15.28 -11.05
N ASN A 222 -18.85 14.33 -11.47
CA ASN A 222 -19.25 13.18 -12.28
C ASN A 222 -20.26 12.25 -11.57
N ARG A 223 -20.14 12.12 -10.25
CA ARG A 223 -21.03 11.26 -9.44
C ARG A 223 -22.23 12.02 -8.86
N ARG A 224 -22.43 13.29 -9.22
CA ARG A 224 -23.45 14.18 -8.65
C ARG A 224 -23.50 14.15 -7.12
N GLN A 225 -22.33 14.29 -6.50
CA GLN A 225 -22.16 14.25 -5.04
C GLN A 225 -22.30 15.63 -4.38
N LEU A 226 -22.31 16.70 -5.18
CA LEU A 226 -22.59 18.04 -4.68
C LEU A 226 -24.11 18.25 -4.61
N CYS A 227 -24.57 19.06 -3.67
CA CYS A 227 -25.99 19.43 -3.59
C CYS A 227 -26.13 20.94 -3.48
N LEU A 228 -27.32 21.44 -3.82
CA LEU A 228 -27.69 22.84 -3.62
C LEU A 228 -28.59 22.97 -2.40
N HIS A 229 -28.29 23.97 -1.58
CA HIS A 229 -29.19 24.45 -0.56
C HIS A 229 -29.67 25.86 -0.95
N TYR A 230 -30.90 26.18 -0.61
CA TYR A 230 -31.61 27.37 -1.02
C TYR A 230 -31.87 28.23 0.22
N GLN A 231 -31.28 29.44 0.26
CA GLN A 231 -31.50 30.39 1.34
C GLN A 231 -32.56 31.42 0.93
N PRO A 232 -33.67 31.58 1.68
CA PRO A 232 -34.72 32.53 1.30
C PRO A 232 -34.28 33.99 1.40
N VAL A 233 -34.77 34.81 0.46
CA VAL A 233 -34.64 36.27 0.45
C VAL A 233 -36.01 36.90 0.67
N ILE A 234 -36.13 37.71 1.72
CA ILE A 234 -37.41 38.25 2.21
C ILE A 234 -37.51 39.72 1.86
N ASP A 235 -38.63 40.10 1.25
CA ASP A 235 -39.09 41.50 1.17
C ASP A 235 -39.58 41.91 2.56
N ILE A 236 -38.77 42.67 3.28
CA ILE A 236 -39.01 43.02 4.68
C ILE A 236 -40.17 44.02 4.87
N LYS A 237 -40.59 44.70 3.80
CA LYS A 237 -41.75 45.59 3.84
C LYS A 237 -43.05 44.81 3.79
N ASN A 238 -43.12 43.81 2.91
CA ASN A 238 -44.33 43.01 2.71
C ASN A 238 -44.29 41.67 3.45
N ASN A 239 -43.18 41.37 4.12
CA ASN A 239 -42.91 40.15 4.85
C ASN A 239 -43.20 38.89 4.02
N ARG A 240 -42.65 38.85 2.81
CA ARG A 240 -42.85 37.74 1.86
C ARG A 240 -41.52 37.30 1.27
N CYS A 241 -41.37 36.00 1.06
CA CYS A 241 -40.27 35.48 0.26
C CYS A 241 -40.41 35.95 -1.21
N VAL A 242 -39.38 36.59 -1.73
CA VAL A 242 -39.31 37.05 -3.13
C VAL A 242 -38.31 36.28 -3.96
N GLY A 243 -37.41 35.54 -3.33
CA GLY A 243 -36.45 34.70 -4.04
C GLY A 243 -35.62 33.84 -3.10
N THR A 244 -34.63 33.17 -3.67
CA THR A 244 -33.67 32.37 -2.91
C THR A 244 -32.30 32.41 -3.53
N GLU A 245 -31.25 32.34 -2.72
CA GLU A 245 -29.88 32.14 -3.17
C GLU A 245 -29.55 30.64 -3.23
N ALA A 246 -29.06 30.17 -4.38
CA ALA A 246 -28.59 28.80 -4.56
C ALA A 246 -27.14 28.67 -4.09
N LEU A 247 -26.97 27.95 -2.99
CA LEU A 247 -25.71 27.79 -2.29
C LEU A 247 -25.21 26.34 -2.44
N LEU A 248 -24.09 26.19 -3.14
CA LEU A 248 -23.46 24.89 -3.35
C LEU A 248 -22.93 24.31 -2.04
N ARG A 249 -23.13 23.01 -1.84
CA ARG A 249 -22.66 22.25 -0.69
C ARG A 249 -21.97 20.99 -1.19
N TRP A 250 -20.86 20.66 -0.54
CA TRP A 250 -20.16 19.40 -0.77
C TRP A 250 -20.31 18.51 0.46
N PRO A 251 -21.39 17.70 0.54
CA PRO A 251 -21.51 16.70 1.59
C PRO A 251 -20.38 15.69 1.39
N GLY A 252 -19.49 15.58 2.37
CA GLY A 252 -18.35 14.67 2.29
C GLY A 252 -18.83 13.25 2.05
N PHE A 253 -18.28 12.55 1.05
CA PHE A 253 -18.67 11.18 0.75
C PHE A 253 -18.15 10.18 1.80
N ASP A 254 -16.98 10.46 2.41
CA ASP A 254 -16.31 9.67 3.46
C ASP A 254 -15.33 10.56 4.28
N GLY A 255 -15.59 11.86 4.39
CA GLY A 255 -14.69 12.86 5.00
C GLY A 255 -15.46 14.09 5.48
N PRO A 256 -14.79 15.10 6.07
CA PRO A 256 -15.46 16.30 6.54
C PRO A 256 -16.17 17.01 5.38
N VAL A 257 -17.34 17.60 5.68
CA VAL A 257 -18.05 18.50 4.77
C VAL A 257 -17.09 19.60 4.36
N MET A 258 -16.83 19.74 3.06
CA MET A 258 -15.91 20.75 2.57
C MET A 258 -16.67 22.06 2.38
N SER A 259 -16.19 23.12 3.03
CA SER A 259 -16.85 24.42 2.96
C SER A 259 -16.71 25.01 1.55
N PRO A 260 -17.73 25.73 1.02
CA PRO A 260 -17.59 26.51 -0.21
C PRO A 260 -16.38 27.44 -0.21
N ALA A 261 -16.05 28.02 0.95
CA ALA A 261 -14.87 28.86 1.11
C ALA A 261 -13.54 28.11 0.87
N GLU A 262 -13.53 26.79 0.95
CA GLU A 262 -12.36 25.95 0.69
C GLU A 262 -12.34 25.43 -0.76
N PHE A 263 -13.46 24.86 -1.22
CA PHE A 263 -13.47 24.17 -2.51
C PHE A 263 -13.68 25.10 -3.72
N ILE A 264 -14.29 26.28 -3.57
CA ILE A 264 -14.45 27.23 -4.67
C ILE A 264 -13.08 27.81 -5.09
N PRO A 265 -12.23 28.35 -4.19
CA PRO A 265 -10.88 28.79 -4.58
C PRO A 265 -10.03 27.66 -5.17
N MET A 266 -10.19 26.44 -4.64
CA MET A 266 -9.54 25.26 -5.20
C MET A 266 -10.04 24.95 -6.62
N ALA A 267 -11.34 25.05 -6.91
CA ALA A 267 -11.90 24.87 -8.24
C ALA A 267 -11.39 25.92 -9.24
N GLU A 268 -11.24 27.17 -8.81
CA GLU A 268 -10.66 28.25 -9.61
C GLU A 268 -9.19 27.99 -9.94
N ASN A 269 -8.37 27.68 -8.93
CA ASN A 269 -6.94 27.40 -9.11
C ASN A 269 -6.68 26.16 -9.99
N GLU A 270 -7.56 25.17 -9.93
CA GLU A 270 -7.48 23.96 -10.77
C GLU A 270 -8.16 24.14 -12.14
N GLY A 271 -8.71 25.32 -12.46
CA GLY A 271 -9.39 25.59 -13.73
C GLY A 271 -10.64 24.74 -13.97
N MET A 272 -11.35 24.38 -12.90
CA MET A 272 -12.57 23.58 -12.93
C MET A 272 -13.84 24.39 -12.60
N ILE A 273 -13.71 25.68 -12.30
CA ILE A 273 -14.82 26.53 -11.90
C ILE A 273 -15.96 26.54 -12.93
N ALA A 274 -15.65 26.57 -14.23
CA ALA A 274 -16.65 26.49 -15.28
C ALA A 274 -17.50 25.20 -15.24
N GLN A 275 -16.91 24.06 -14.85
CA GLN A 275 -17.64 22.79 -14.69
C GLN A 275 -18.50 22.80 -13.43
N VAL A 276 -18.04 23.47 -12.37
CA VAL A 276 -18.84 23.68 -11.15
C VAL A 276 -20.03 24.59 -11.44
N THR A 277 -19.82 25.69 -12.16
CA THR A 277 -20.91 26.58 -12.59
C THR A 277 -21.93 25.85 -13.46
N ASP A 278 -21.50 25.05 -14.43
CA ASP A 278 -22.42 24.24 -15.23
C ASP A 278 -23.24 23.27 -14.39
N TYR A 279 -22.59 22.63 -13.41
CA TYR A 279 -23.25 21.76 -12.45
C TYR A 279 -24.31 22.52 -11.64
N VAL A 280 -23.97 23.69 -11.10
CA VAL A 280 -24.90 24.53 -10.33
C VAL A 280 -26.11 24.92 -11.19
N ILE A 281 -25.88 25.39 -12.43
CA ILE A 281 -26.96 25.73 -13.36
C ILE A 281 -27.85 24.50 -13.59
N ASP A 282 -27.25 23.35 -13.91
CA ASP A 282 -27.99 22.13 -14.14
C ASP A 282 -28.86 21.71 -12.95
N GLU A 283 -28.31 21.76 -11.74
CA GLU A 283 -29.01 21.40 -10.51
C GLU A 283 -30.08 22.42 -10.13
N VAL A 284 -29.87 23.74 -10.28
CA VAL A 284 -30.91 24.75 -9.98
C VAL A 284 -32.16 24.51 -10.82
N PHE A 285 -32.00 24.28 -12.13
CA PHE A 285 -33.15 24.02 -12.99
C PHE A 285 -33.76 22.63 -12.75
N SER A 286 -32.95 21.64 -12.37
CA SER A 286 -33.44 20.32 -11.96
C SER A 286 -34.29 20.40 -10.69
N ASP A 287 -33.83 21.14 -9.69
CA ASP A 287 -34.44 21.28 -8.37
C ASP A 287 -35.69 22.17 -8.41
N LEU A 288 -35.58 23.35 -9.03
CA LEU A 288 -36.58 24.42 -8.92
C LEU A 288 -37.22 24.81 -10.25
N GLY A 289 -36.80 24.28 -11.40
CA GLY A 289 -37.25 24.75 -12.72
C GLY A 289 -38.78 24.71 -12.89
N GLU A 290 -39.42 23.58 -12.62
CA GLU A 290 -40.88 23.47 -12.69
C GLU A 290 -41.60 24.31 -11.62
N PHE A 291 -40.97 24.48 -10.45
CA PHE A 291 -41.52 25.26 -9.35
C PHE A 291 -41.51 26.76 -9.68
N LEU A 292 -40.40 27.27 -10.20
CA LEU A 292 -40.24 28.66 -10.64
C LEU A 292 -41.21 28.99 -11.78
N ALA A 293 -41.43 28.09 -12.73
CA ALA A 293 -42.40 28.30 -13.81
C ALA A 293 -43.84 28.53 -13.30
N ARG A 294 -44.19 27.95 -12.14
CA ARG A 294 -45.49 28.14 -11.49
C ARG A 294 -45.52 29.35 -10.53
N GLN A 295 -44.35 29.87 -10.16
CA GLN A 295 -44.18 30.96 -9.21
C GLN A 295 -43.45 32.14 -9.87
N PRO A 296 -44.11 32.89 -10.79
CA PRO A 296 -43.47 33.91 -11.62
C PRO A 296 -42.90 35.11 -10.83
N HIS A 297 -43.23 35.22 -9.54
CA HIS A 297 -42.73 36.28 -8.65
C HIS A 297 -41.47 35.87 -7.87
N LEU A 298 -41.12 34.58 -7.89
CA LEU A 298 -39.99 34.03 -7.18
C LEU A 298 -38.78 33.99 -8.11
N TYR A 299 -37.65 34.52 -7.65
CA TYR A 299 -36.36 34.38 -8.34
C TYR A 299 -35.42 33.41 -7.63
N VAL A 300 -34.41 32.93 -8.34
CA VAL A 300 -33.24 32.23 -7.79
C VAL A 300 -31.98 32.99 -8.18
N ALA A 301 -31.11 33.24 -7.21
CA ALA A 301 -29.81 33.84 -7.42
C ALA A 301 -28.73 32.76 -7.52
N ILE A 302 -27.82 32.92 -8.49
CA ILE A 302 -26.74 31.97 -8.79
C ILE A 302 -25.42 32.71 -8.77
N ASN A 303 -24.52 32.25 -7.92
CA ASN A 303 -23.15 32.75 -7.79
C ASN A 303 -22.28 32.32 -8.99
N LEU A 304 -21.64 33.30 -9.62
CA LEU A 304 -20.67 33.10 -10.70
C LEU A 304 -19.29 33.62 -10.30
N SER A 305 -18.25 32.87 -10.72
CA SER A 305 -16.89 33.36 -10.65
C SER A 305 -16.67 34.52 -11.63
N ALA A 306 -15.70 35.38 -11.36
CA ALA A 306 -15.31 36.45 -12.28
C ALA A 306 -14.96 35.90 -13.67
N SER A 307 -14.27 34.75 -13.73
CA SER A 307 -13.87 34.12 -14.99
C SER A 307 -15.06 33.60 -15.81
N ASP A 308 -16.07 33.05 -15.13
CA ASP A 308 -17.29 32.54 -15.74
C ASP A 308 -18.21 33.67 -16.20
N PHE A 309 -18.29 34.75 -15.43
CA PHE A 309 -19.08 35.93 -15.76
C PHE A 309 -18.68 36.51 -17.13
N HIS A 310 -17.38 36.61 -17.41
CA HIS A 310 -16.88 37.10 -18.71
C HIS A 310 -17.05 36.11 -19.87
N SER A 311 -17.58 34.90 -19.63
CA SER A 311 -17.76 33.88 -20.65
C SER A 311 -19.15 33.96 -21.29
N ALA A 312 -19.18 34.30 -22.60
CA ALA A 312 -20.43 34.36 -23.38
C ALA A 312 -21.22 33.04 -23.42
N ARG A 313 -20.56 31.92 -23.12
CA ARG A 313 -21.14 30.57 -23.04
C ARG A 313 -22.32 30.48 -22.07
N LEU A 314 -22.26 31.21 -20.95
CA LEU A 314 -23.25 31.07 -19.89
C LEU A 314 -24.63 31.61 -20.27
N ILE A 315 -24.68 32.72 -21.01
CA ILE A 315 -25.94 33.28 -21.52
C ILE A 315 -26.65 32.23 -22.40
N GLU A 316 -25.92 31.57 -23.30
CA GLU A 316 -26.48 30.49 -24.11
C GLU A 316 -26.96 29.31 -23.24
N HIS A 317 -26.18 28.93 -22.22
CA HIS A 317 -26.54 27.84 -21.33
C HIS A 317 -27.82 28.14 -20.55
N PHE A 318 -27.91 29.31 -19.91
CA PHE A 318 -29.12 29.77 -19.22
C PHE A 318 -30.32 29.84 -20.16
N ASN A 319 -30.15 30.42 -21.36
CA ASN A 319 -31.23 30.52 -22.35
C ASN A 319 -31.83 29.16 -22.72
N LYS A 320 -30.99 28.14 -22.91
CA LYS A 320 -31.45 26.76 -23.16
C LYS A 320 -32.26 26.21 -21.97
N LYS A 321 -31.83 26.49 -20.74
CA LYS A 321 -32.49 26.01 -19.52
C LYS A 321 -33.83 26.70 -19.26
N ILE A 322 -33.88 28.03 -19.35
CA ILE A 322 -35.12 28.78 -19.14
C ILE A 322 -36.19 28.39 -20.18
N GLN A 323 -35.80 28.15 -21.44
CA GLN A 323 -36.71 27.66 -22.47
C GLN A 323 -37.23 26.26 -22.16
N ARG A 324 -36.34 25.34 -21.72
CA ARG A 324 -36.72 23.96 -21.40
C ARG A 324 -37.71 23.88 -20.22
N TYR A 325 -37.52 24.70 -19.19
CA TYR A 325 -38.33 24.66 -17.97
C TYR A 325 -39.46 25.69 -17.94
N ALA A 326 -39.61 26.52 -18.99
CA ALA A 326 -40.57 27.63 -19.06
C ALA A 326 -40.42 28.64 -17.89
N VAL A 327 -39.17 28.89 -17.48
CA VAL A 327 -38.81 29.90 -16.48
C VAL A 327 -38.56 31.24 -17.19
N LYS A 328 -38.90 32.37 -16.57
CA LYS A 328 -38.58 33.69 -17.15
C LYS A 328 -37.14 34.07 -16.82
N ALA A 329 -36.46 34.78 -17.73
CA ALA A 329 -35.10 35.26 -17.49
C ALA A 329 -35.00 36.12 -16.21
N GLU A 330 -36.00 36.96 -15.96
CA GLU A 330 -36.11 37.81 -14.76
C GLU A 330 -36.15 37.03 -13.44
N GLN A 331 -36.44 35.73 -13.48
CA GLN A 331 -36.41 34.85 -12.30
C GLN A 331 -35.01 34.32 -12.00
N ILE A 332 -34.02 34.57 -12.87
CA ILE A 332 -32.63 34.16 -12.64
C ILE A 332 -31.82 35.43 -12.38
N LYS A 333 -31.24 35.50 -11.18
CA LYS A 333 -30.31 36.56 -10.81
C LYS A 333 -28.88 36.04 -10.82
N ILE A 334 -27.98 36.83 -11.36
CA ILE A 334 -26.57 36.49 -11.44
C ILE A 334 -25.83 37.28 -10.37
N GLU A 335 -25.20 36.56 -9.44
CA GLU A 335 -24.39 37.14 -8.38
C GLU A 335 -22.91 37.01 -8.73
N VAL A 336 -22.18 38.11 -8.64
CA VAL A 336 -20.75 38.14 -8.93
C VAL A 336 -20.07 38.91 -7.81
N THR A 337 -18.97 38.35 -7.30
CA THR A 337 -18.16 39.05 -6.30
C THR A 337 -17.60 40.36 -6.85
N GLU A 338 -17.36 41.31 -5.96
CA GLU A 338 -16.79 42.62 -6.27
C GLU A 338 -15.53 42.56 -7.18
N ARG A 339 -14.71 41.50 -7.04
CA ARG A 339 -13.49 41.27 -7.85
C ARG A 339 -13.77 41.08 -9.34
N GLY A 340 -14.97 40.62 -9.72
CA GLY A 340 -15.39 40.49 -11.12
C GLY A 340 -15.56 41.83 -11.83
N PHE A 341 -15.61 42.93 -11.10
CA PHE A 341 -15.90 44.26 -11.62
C PHE A 341 -14.69 45.21 -11.65
N ILE A 342 -13.48 44.71 -11.40
CA ILE A 342 -12.25 45.52 -11.34
C ILE A 342 -11.97 46.22 -12.68
N ASP A 343 -12.16 45.51 -13.81
CA ASP A 343 -11.97 46.06 -15.16
C ASP A 343 -13.32 46.50 -15.75
N VAL A 344 -13.82 47.65 -15.27
CA VAL A 344 -15.12 48.23 -15.68
C VAL A 344 -15.29 48.24 -17.20
N ALA A 345 -14.24 48.60 -17.96
CA ALA A 345 -14.30 48.70 -19.41
C ALA A 345 -14.58 47.32 -20.08
N LYS A 346 -14.10 46.23 -19.50
CA LYS A 346 -14.39 44.86 -19.97
C LYS A 346 -15.69 44.29 -19.38
N THR A 347 -16.07 44.70 -18.17
CA THR A 347 -17.22 44.14 -17.46
C THR A 347 -18.55 44.77 -17.91
N THR A 348 -18.59 46.08 -18.22
CA THR A 348 -19.82 46.76 -18.65
C THR A 348 -20.49 46.11 -19.88
N PRO A 349 -19.79 45.74 -20.97
CA PRO A 349 -20.42 45.06 -22.10
C PRO A 349 -21.00 43.69 -21.74
N VAL A 350 -20.38 42.97 -20.80
CA VAL A 350 -20.85 41.66 -20.32
C VAL A 350 -22.12 41.84 -19.49
N ILE A 351 -22.14 42.82 -18.59
CA ILE A 351 -23.34 43.19 -17.82
C ILE A 351 -24.49 43.50 -18.79
N GLN A 352 -24.24 44.35 -19.78
CA GLN A 352 -25.27 44.71 -20.75
C GLN A 352 -25.79 43.49 -21.51
N ALA A 353 -24.92 42.54 -21.89
CA ALA A 353 -25.35 41.32 -22.57
C ALA A 353 -26.28 40.43 -21.71
N PHE A 354 -26.00 40.30 -20.41
CA PHE A 354 -26.90 39.57 -19.49
C PHE A 354 -28.24 40.30 -19.31
N ARG A 355 -28.21 41.64 -19.19
CA ARG A 355 -29.43 42.44 -19.05
C ARG A 355 -30.29 42.46 -20.31
N ASP A 356 -29.67 42.54 -21.48
CA ASP A 356 -30.35 42.43 -22.78
C ASP A 356 -31.00 41.05 -22.97
N ALA A 357 -30.43 40.02 -22.34
CA ALA A 357 -31.03 38.68 -22.27
C ALA A 357 -32.11 38.54 -21.18
N GLY A 358 -32.35 39.58 -20.38
CA GLY A 358 -33.41 39.65 -19.37
C GLY A 358 -33.01 39.20 -17.97
N TYR A 359 -31.72 39.01 -17.69
CA TYR A 359 -31.22 38.63 -16.36
C TYR A 359 -30.91 39.86 -15.50
N GLU A 360 -31.19 39.78 -14.19
CA GLU A 360 -30.75 40.81 -13.24
C GLU A 360 -29.35 40.46 -12.72
N ILE A 361 -28.52 41.50 -12.52
CA ILE A 361 -27.15 41.34 -12.02
C ILE A 361 -27.03 41.96 -10.63
N ALA A 362 -26.46 41.18 -9.74
CA ALA A 362 -26.19 41.52 -8.35
C ALA A 362 -24.68 41.55 -8.12
N ILE A 363 -24.23 42.58 -7.40
CA ILE A 363 -22.87 42.63 -6.86
C ILE A 363 -22.89 42.04 -5.45
N ASP A 364 -22.05 41.04 -5.25
CA ASP A 364 -21.88 40.32 -3.99
C ASP A 364 -20.62 40.77 -3.22
N ASP A 365 -20.62 40.57 -1.90
CA ASP A 365 -19.53 40.94 -0.97
C ASP A 365 -19.09 42.41 -1.03
N PHE A 366 -19.99 43.33 -1.36
CA PHE A 366 -19.63 44.74 -1.57
C PHE A 366 -19.11 45.39 -0.27
N GLY A 367 -17.94 46.03 -0.36
CA GLY A 367 -17.31 46.74 0.76
C GLY A 367 -16.21 45.95 1.45
N THR A 368 -15.94 44.71 1.01
CA THR A 368 -14.84 43.88 1.52
C THR A 368 -13.53 44.04 0.70
N GLY A 369 -13.52 44.84 -0.38
CA GLY A 369 -12.43 44.88 -1.37
C GLY A 369 -12.15 46.20 -2.10
N TYR A 370 -11.65 46.06 -3.34
CA TYR A 370 -10.95 47.05 -4.19
C TYR A 370 -11.84 48.02 -4.99
N SER A 371 -13.16 47.89 -4.95
CA SER A 371 -14.08 48.70 -5.73
C SER A 371 -14.18 50.09 -5.15
N ASN A 372 -13.54 51.01 -5.86
CA ASN A 372 -13.76 52.41 -5.65
C ASN A 372 -15.23 52.70 -5.98
N LEU A 373 -15.95 53.32 -5.04
CA LEU A 373 -17.38 53.70 -5.15
C LEU A 373 -17.72 54.39 -6.49
N HIS A 374 -16.72 55.03 -7.10
CA HIS A 374 -16.78 55.63 -8.43
C HIS A 374 -17.16 54.65 -9.56
N ASN A 375 -16.76 53.39 -9.47
CA ASN A 375 -16.98 52.39 -10.52
C ASN A 375 -18.41 51.86 -10.53
N LEU A 376 -19.11 51.86 -9.38
CA LEU A 376 -20.45 51.28 -9.26
C LEU A 376 -21.46 51.96 -10.19
N HIS A 377 -21.39 53.29 -10.33
CA HIS A 377 -22.24 54.04 -11.26
C HIS A 377 -22.05 53.61 -12.73
N ALA A 378 -20.85 53.22 -13.12
CA ALA A 378 -20.54 52.83 -14.51
C ALA A 378 -20.97 51.40 -14.85
N LEU A 379 -21.20 50.54 -13.85
CA LEU A 379 -21.47 49.12 -14.03
C LEU A 379 -22.95 48.81 -14.32
N ASN A 380 -23.87 49.76 -14.11
CA ASN A 380 -25.29 49.64 -14.48
C ASN A 380 -25.93 48.30 -14.04
N VAL A 381 -25.62 47.88 -12.81
CA VAL A 381 -26.13 46.68 -12.14
C VAL A 381 -27.53 46.91 -11.56
N ASP A 382 -28.23 45.86 -11.14
CA ASP A 382 -29.61 45.93 -10.65
C ASP A 382 -29.71 45.81 -9.12
N VAL A 383 -28.77 45.05 -8.50
CA VAL A 383 -28.81 44.71 -7.07
C VAL A 383 -27.43 44.89 -6.42
N LEU A 384 -27.42 45.40 -5.19
CA LEU A 384 -26.25 45.45 -4.32
C LEU A 384 -26.51 44.58 -3.07
N LYS A 385 -25.64 43.61 -2.81
CA LYS A 385 -25.67 42.81 -1.58
C LYS A 385 -24.74 43.44 -0.53
N ILE A 386 -25.24 43.64 0.69
CA ILE A 386 -24.47 44.15 1.82
C ILE A 386 -24.01 42.94 2.63
N ASP A 387 -22.69 42.74 2.68
CA ASP A 387 -22.07 41.62 3.38
C ASP A 387 -22.43 41.58 4.88
N LYS A 388 -22.47 40.36 5.42
CA LYS A 388 -22.79 40.08 6.82
C LYS A 388 -21.92 40.86 7.80
N SER A 389 -20.64 41.10 7.50
CA SER A 389 -19.76 41.82 8.42
C SER A 389 -20.27 43.22 8.74
N PHE A 390 -20.91 43.91 7.78
CA PHE A 390 -21.53 45.22 8.02
C PHE A 390 -22.83 45.11 8.81
N VAL A 391 -23.62 44.07 8.56
CA VAL A 391 -24.89 43.81 9.27
C VAL A 391 -24.66 43.47 10.74
N ASP A 392 -23.61 42.70 11.04
CA ASP A 392 -23.20 42.37 12.41
C ASP A 392 -22.78 43.62 13.22
N MET A 393 -22.32 44.68 12.54
CA MET A 393 -21.87 45.92 13.17
C MET A 393 -23.00 46.91 13.51
N LEU A 394 -24.21 46.72 12.98
CA LEU A 394 -25.34 47.68 13.10
C LEU A 394 -25.82 47.91 14.53
N THR A 395 -25.80 46.88 15.36
CA THR A 395 -26.29 46.93 16.75
C THR A 395 -25.16 47.12 17.77
N SER A 396 -23.92 47.30 17.31
CA SER A 396 -22.78 47.60 18.17
C SER A 396 -22.69 49.10 18.44
N ASN A 397 -22.36 49.51 19.67
CA ASN A 397 -22.16 50.93 20.07
C ASN A 397 -20.90 51.57 19.45
N THR A 398 -20.49 51.15 18.25
CA THR A 398 -19.32 51.65 17.53
C THR A 398 -19.73 52.47 16.31
N THR A 399 -18.86 53.35 15.83
CA THR A 399 -19.06 54.18 14.61
C THR A 399 -19.15 53.36 13.31
N SER A 400 -19.04 52.04 13.37
CA SER A 400 -19.01 51.14 12.22
C SER A 400 -20.32 51.11 11.42
N HIS A 401 -21.47 51.43 12.05
CA HIS A 401 -22.77 51.55 11.37
C HIS A 401 -22.77 52.65 10.28
N LEU A 402 -21.91 53.68 10.40
CA LEU A 402 -21.80 54.77 9.42
C LEU A 402 -21.40 54.27 8.03
N ILE A 403 -20.59 53.21 7.94
CA ILE A 403 -20.18 52.64 6.65
C ILE A 403 -21.39 51.99 5.97
N ALA A 404 -22.17 51.21 6.71
CA ALA A 404 -23.40 50.60 6.20
C ALA A 404 -24.41 51.67 5.73
N GLU A 405 -24.59 52.75 6.50
CA GLU A 405 -25.43 53.88 6.10
C GLU A 405 -24.98 54.51 4.77
N HIS A 406 -23.67 54.76 4.61
CA HIS A 406 -23.13 55.31 3.37
C HIS A 406 -23.32 54.39 2.16
N ILE A 407 -23.12 53.07 2.34
CA ILE A 407 -23.36 52.07 1.29
C ILE A 407 -24.84 52.10 0.88
N ILE A 408 -25.75 52.11 1.86
CA ILE A 408 -27.20 52.15 1.63
C ILE A 408 -27.62 53.45 0.91
N GLN A 409 -27.15 54.61 1.38
CA GLN A 409 -27.44 55.90 0.76
C GLN A 409 -27.00 55.96 -0.70
N MET A 410 -25.83 55.39 -1.00
CA MET A 410 -25.30 55.33 -2.35
C MET A 410 -26.09 54.39 -3.26
N ALA A 411 -26.41 53.19 -2.77
CA ALA A 411 -27.23 52.24 -3.50
C ALA A 411 -28.61 52.85 -3.83
N ASN A 412 -29.22 53.55 -2.86
CA ASN A 412 -30.47 54.29 -3.06
C ASN A 412 -30.32 55.42 -4.09
N SER A 413 -29.22 56.18 -4.05
CA SER A 413 -28.93 57.25 -5.02
C SER A 413 -28.72 56.72 -6.45
N LEU A 414 -28.25 55.48 -6.58
CA LEU A 414 -28.09 54.77 -7.85
C LEU A 414 -29.34 53.96 -8.24
N HIS A 415 -30.42 54.04 -7.46
CA HIS A 415 -31.66 53.29 -7.65
C HIS A 415 -31.48 51.76 -7.70
N LEU A 416 -30.47 51.25 -7.00
CA LEU A 416 -30.21 49.81 -6.88
C LEU A 416 -31.16 49.18 -5.85
N LYS A 417 -31.53 47.92 -6.10
CA LYS A 417 -32.15 47.06 -5.09
C LYS A 417 -31.08 46.66 -4.07
N ILE A 418 -31.42 46.65 -2.79
CA ILE A 418 -30.48 46.33 -1.71
C ILE A 418 -30.93 45.04 -1.02
N VAL A 419 -30.01 44.08 -0.93
CA VAL A 419 -30.17 42.85 -0.16
C VAL A 419 -29.16 42.86 0.99
N ALA A 420 -29.62 42.84 2.23
CA ALA A 420 -28.74 42.71 3.39
C ALA A 420 -28.56 41.24 3.79
N GLU A 421 -27.32 40.82 3.98
CA GLU A 421 -26.98 39.44 4.29
C GLU A 421 -26.70 39.19 5.77
N GLY A 422 -26.85 37.93 6.19
CA GLY A 422 -26.47 37.52 7.53
C GLY A 422 -27.31 38.15 8.64
N VAL A 423 -28.55 38.54 8.35
CA VAL A 423 -29.49 39.09 9.34
C VAL A 423 -29.92 38.01 10.33
N GLU A 424 -29.68 38.24 11.61
CA GLU A 424 -29.93 37.28 12.70
C GLU A 424 -30.99 37.77 13.70
N THR A 425 -31.14 39.08 13.87
CA THR A 425 -32.04 39.65 14.89
C THR A 425 -33.11 40.58 14.31
N ALA A 426 -34.21 40.75 15.06
CA ALA A 426 -35.30 41.64 14.67
C ALA A 426 -34.87 43.12 14.70
N GLU A 427 -33.94 43.48 15.57
CA GLU A 427 -33.37 44.83 15.65
C GLU A 427 -32.59 45.18 14.38
N GLN A 428 -31.82 44.24 13.84
CA GLN A 428 -31.13 44.42 12.55
C GLN A 428 -32.14 44.64 11.42
N VAL A 429 -33.22 43.84 11.36
CA VAL A 429 -34.30 44.03 10.36
C VAL A 429 -34.92 45.42 10.46
N ALA A 430 -35.28 45.85 11.68
CA ALA A 430 -35.90 47.15 11.90
C ALA A 430 -34.96 48.30 11.49
N TRP A 431 -33.68 48.21 11.82
CA TRP A 431 -32.67 49.20 11.42
C TRP A 431 -32.53 49.25 9.90
N LEU A 432 -32.38 48.11 9.24
CA LEU A 432 -32.23 48.03 7.78
C LEU A 432 -33.46 48.60 7.06
N GLN A 433 -34.66 48.28 7.55
CA GLN A 433 -35.91 48.81 7.01
C GLN A 433 -36.01 50.34 7.15
N GLN A 434 -35.62 50.91 8.29
CA GLN A 434 -35.60 52.35 8.52
C GLN A 434 -34.66 53.09 7.56
N HIS A 435 -33.56 52.45 7.17
CA HIS A 435 -32.56 53.02 6.25
C HIS A 435 -32.89 52.74 4.77
N GLY A 436 -34.02 52.08 4.49
CA GLY A 436 -34.53 51.91 3.13
C GLY A 436 -34.05 50.66 2.42
N VAL A 437 -33.43 49.69 3.12
CA VAL A 437 -33.13 48.36 2.55
C VAL A 437 -34.43 47.63 2.25
N GLN A 438 -34.53 46.98 1.09
CA GLN A 438 -35.78 46.35 0.65
C GLN A 438 -35.83 44.84 0.92
N TYR A 439 -34.67 44.18 0.87
CA TYR A 439 -34.60 42.73 0.98
C TYR A 439 -33.57 42.30 2.03
N CYS A 440 -33.85 41.22 2.74
CA CYS A 440 -32.92 40.63 3.70
C CYS A 440 -32.83 39.12 3.52
N GLN A 441 -31.66 38.58 3.82
CA GLN A 441 -31.43 37.15 3.98
C GLN A 441 -30.61 36.88 5.24
N GLY A 442 -30.91 35.79 5.93
CA GLY A 442 -30.20 35.41 7.15
C GLY A 442 -30.97 34.48 8.06
N TRP A 443 -30.32 34.04 9.13
CA TRP A 443 -30.84 33.03 10.04
C TRP A 443 -32.04 33.51 10.87
N HIS A 444 -32.29 34.82 10.92
CA HIS A 444 -33.52 35.38 11.45
C HIS A 444 -34.77 34.77 10.78
N PHE A 445 -34.68 34.54 9.46
CA PHE A 445 -35.77 34.00 8.66
C PHE A 445 -35.65 32.49 8.49
N ALA A 446 -34.56 32.05 7.86
CA ALA A 446 -34.26 30.64 7.68
C ALA A 446 -32.80 30.41 7.29
N LYS A 447 -32.28 29.22 7.60
CA LYS A 447 -31.00 28.74 7.06
C LYS A 447 -31.18 28.22 5.63
N ALA A 448 -30.08 28.11 4.89
CA ALA A 448 -30.07 27.47 3.59
C ALA A 448 -30.49 25.99 3.70
N MET A 449 -31.50 25.59 2.94
CA MET A 449 -32.15 24.28 3.08
C MET A 449 -32.26 23.52 1.75
N PRO A 450 -32.35 22.18 1.75
CA PRO A 450 -32.57 21.41 0.53
C PRO A 450 -33.83 21.83 -0.24
N PRO A 451 -33.90 21.57 -1.57
CA PRO A 451 -34.97 22.09 -2.42
C PRO A 451 -36.38 21.69 -1.99
N GLN A 452 -36.58 20.43 -1.55
CA GLN A 452 -37.89 19.97 -1.09
C GLN A 452 -38.31 20.68 0.21
N GLU A 453 -37.35 20.94 1.10
CA GLU A 453 -37.61 21.67 2.34
C GLU A 453 -37.94 23.13 2.04
N PHE A 454 -37.23 23.77 1.11
CA PHE A 454 -37.51 25.14 0.66
C PHE A 454 -38.93 25.29 0.09
N MET A 455 -39.35 24.38 -0.80
CA MET A 455 -40.70 24.40 -1.38
C MET A 455 -41.79 24.22 -0.31
N LEU A 456 -41.55 23.38 0.70
CA LEU A 456 -42.47 23.18 1.83
C LEU A 456 -42.50 24.39 2.76
N TRP A 457 -41.34 24.96 3.07
CA TRP A 457 -41.20 26.17 3.88
C TRP A 457 -41.98 27.33 3.25
N LEU A 458 -41.84 27.53 1.93
CA LEU A 458 -42.56 28.58 1.19
C LEU A 458 -44.07 28.32 1.12
N ALA A 459 -44.51 27.06 1.02
CA ALA A 459 -45.93 26.71 0.97
C ALA A 459 -46.66 26.96 2.32
N ASN A 460 -45.94 26.83 3.43
CA ASN A 460 -46.46 27.07 4.77
C ASN A 460 -46.49 28.56 5.16
N ASP A 461 -45.93 29.43 4.31
CA ASP A 461 -45.66 30.86 4.57
C ASP A 461 -46.90 31.79 4.55
N ARG A 462 -48.11 31.24 4.79
CA ARG A 462 -49.31 32.09 5.03
C ARG A 462 -49.32 32.74 6.42
N THR A 463 -48.39 32.40 7.30
CA THR A 463 -48.29 32.92 8.67
C THR A 463 -46.85 32.97 9.15
N CYS A 464 -46.10 34.00 8.79
CA CYS A 464 -44.75 34.21 9.31
C CYS A 464 -44.80 35.10 10.56
N LEU A 465 -44.85 34.48 11.74
CA LEU A 465 -44.34 34.98 13.04
C LEU A 465 -44.32 33.80 14.02
N SER A 466 -43.43 32.83 13.80
CA SER A 466 -42.87 32.07 14.89
C SER A 466 -41.37 32.00 14.67
N PRO A 467 -40.53 32.40 15.65
CA PRO A 467 -39.09 32.28 15.51
C PRO A 467 -38.75 30.83 15.19
N TYR A 468 -37.86 30.63 14.20
CA TYR A 468 -37.34 29.32 13.86
C TYR A 468 -36.81 28.64 15.13
N GLN A 469 -37.57 27.67 15.67
CA GLN A 469 -37.08 26.79 16.71
C GLN A 469 -36.36 25.64 16.02
N PRO A 470 -35.03 25.50 16.19
CA PRO A 470 -34.31 24.40 15.58
C PRO A 470 -34.87 23.09 16.12
N ARG A 471 -35.35 22.20 15.23
CA ARG A 471 -35.38 20.78 15.55
C ARG A 471 -33.93 20.38 15.76
N TYR A 472 -33.59 19.97 16.98
CA TYR A 472 -32.29 19.42 17.34
C TYR A 472 -31.90 18.32 16.34
N GLN A 473 -31.09 18.69 15.35
CA GLN A 473 -30.07 17.82 14.80
C GLN A 473 -28.77 18.51 15.14
N ALA A 474 -28.02 17.83 16.00
CA ALA A 474 -26.64 18.18 16.26
C ALA A 474 -25.85 18.21 14.94
N GLU A 475 -24.73 18.95 14.98
CA GLU A 475 -23.55 18.90 14.08
C GLU A 475 -23.36 20.17 13.21
N ILE A 476 -22.33 20.98 13.52
CA ILE A 476 -20.91 20.98 13.08
C ILE A 476 -20.71 21.86 11.84
#